data_AF-A0A841L1Q1-F1
#
_entry.id   AF-A0A841L1Q1-F1
#
_cell.length_a   1.000
_cell.length_b   1.000
_cell.length_c   1.000
_cell.angle_alpha   90.00
_cell.angle_beta   90.00
_cell.angle_gamma   90.00
#
_symmetry.space_group_name_H-M   'P 1'
#
loop_
_entity.id
_entity.type
_entity.pdbx_description
1 polymer ?
#
loop_
_entity_poly.entity_id
_entity_poly.type
_entity_poly.pdbx_seq_one_letter_code
_entity_poly.pdbx_strand_id
1 'polypeptide(L)'
;MLKAFADFIVEKVLKLDLHSRLGDSIDFFIYDTLKIILLLSIMIFSISFVRSYFPPERVKQILGKFGGLGAHFMASILGVLSPF
;
A
#
# COMPACT_ATOMS: atom_id res chain seq x y z
N MET A 1 -2.79 8.17 16.92
CA MET A 1 -3.29 9.30 16.09
C MET A 1 -4.54 8.93 15.31
N LEU A 2 -4.52 7.94 14.42
CA LEU A 2 -5.72 7.57 13.65
C LEU A 2 -6.91 7.12 14.53
N LYS A 3 -6.64 6.39 15.62
CA LYS A 3 -7.69 5.99 16.56
C LYS A 3 -8.32 7.20 17.26
N ALA A 4 -7.49 8.10 17.80
CA ALA A 4 -7.96 9.35 18.41
C ALA A 4 -8.79 10.24 17.45
N PHE A 5 -8.52 10.15 16.14
CA PHE A 5 -9.33 10.81 15.12
C PHE A 5 -10.69 10.12 14.91
N ALA A 6 -10.71 8.78 14.89
CA ALA A 6 -11.94 8.00 14.84
C ALA A 6 -12.80 8.23 16.11
N ASP A 7 -12.18 8.15 17.30
CA ASP A 7 -12.82 8.41 18.59
C ASP A 7 -13.44 9.83 18.60
N PHE A 8 -12.71 10.84 18.09
CA PHE A 8 -13.22 12.21 17.94
C PHE A 8 -14.45 12.31 17.02
N ILE A 9 -14.45 11.63 15.86
CA ILE A 9 -15.60 11.64 14.95
C ILE A 9 -16.82 11.00 15.60
N VAL A 10 -16.64 9.85 16.26
CA VAL A 10 -17.76 9.11 16.84
C VAL A 10 -18.34 9.84 18.07
N GLU A 11 -17.49 10.31 18.96
CA GLU A 11 -17.91 10.92 20.23
C GLU A 11 -18.35 12.38 20.06
N LYS A 12 -17.62 13.19 19.26
CA LYS A 12 -17.90 14.64 19.12
C LYS A 12 -18.83 14.98 17.97
N VAL A 13 -18.73 14.30 16.84
CA VAL A 13 -19.54 14.62 15.65
C VAL A 13 -20.84 13.84 15.64
N LEU A 14 -20.75 12.52 15.87
CA LEU A 14 -21.92 11.64 15.87
C LEU A 14 -22.63 11.58 17.23
N LYS A 15 -22.00 12.09 18.30
CA LYS A 15 -22.52 12.05 19.68
C LYS A 15 -22.92 10.64 20.13
N LEU A 16 -22.19 9.64 19.65
CA LEU A 16 -22.42 8.25 20.01
C LEU A 16 -21.49 7.85 21.14
N ASP A 17 -22.01 7.05 22.07
CA ASP A 17 -21.23 6.49 23.15
C ASP A 17 -20.32 5.37 22.61
N LEU A 18 -19.01 5.53 22.78
CA LEU A 18 -17.98 4.55 22.40
C LEU A 18 -18.13 3.24 23.18
N HIS A 19 -18.76 3.26 24.36
CA HIS A 19 -19.06 2.05 25.13
C HIS A 19 -20.33 1.32 24.66
N SER A 20 -21.11 1.94 23.78
CA SER A 20 -22.25 1.29 23.14
C SER A 20 -21.79 0.42 21.97
N ARG A 21 -22.48 -0.71 21.74
CA ARG A 21 -22.18 -1.62 20.61
C ARG A 21 -22.17 -0.91 19.26
N LEU A 22 -23.03 0.09 19.07
CA LEU A 22 -23.11 0.86 17.83
C LEU A 22 -21.95 1.84 17.69
N GLY A 23 -21.59 2.56 18.76
CA GLY A 23 -20.44 3.47 18.76
C GLY A 23 -19.12 2.76 18.50
N ASP A 24 -18.88 1.64 19.18
CA ASP A 24 -17.65 0.83 19.01
C ASP A 24 -17.53 0.25 17.59
N SER A 25 -18.65 -0.21 17.00
CA SER A 25 -18.65 -0.72 15.62
C SER A 25 -18.32 0.35 14.59
N ILE A 26 -18.84 1.58 14.78
CA ILE A 26 -18.57 2.70 13.89
C ILE A 26 -17.14 3.22 14.06
N ASP A 27 -16.64 3.31 15.29
CA ASP A 27 -15.24 3.67 15.57
C ASP A 27 -14.28 2.68 14.89
N PHE A 28 -14.51 1.38 15.10
CA PHE A 28 -13.73 0.33 14.47
C PHE A 28 -13.75 0.43 12.94
N PHE A 29 -14.93 0.63 12.35
CA PHE A 29 -15.07 0.74 10.89
C PHE A 29 -14.30 1.93 10.32
N ILE A 30 -14.42 3.11 10.93
CA ILE A 30 -13.73 4.32 10.48
C ILE A 30 -12.21 4.14 10.62
N TYR A 31 -11.77 3.67 11.78
CA TYR A 31 -10.36 3.44 12.06
C TYR A 31 -9.75 2.42 11.09
N ASP A 32 -10.41 1.28 10.88
CA ASP A 32 -9.87 0.20 10.06
C ASP A 32 -9.89 0.57 8.56
N THR A 33 -10.95 1.24 8.09
CA THR A 33 -11.02 1.76 6.72
C THR A 33 -9.90 2.75 6.43
N LEU A 34 -9.69 3.74 7.32
CA LEU A 34 -8.60 4.71 7.17
C LEU A 34 -7.22 4.03 7.20
N LYS A 35 -7.05 3.05 8.08
CA LYS A 35 -5.80 2.28 8.17
C LYS A 35 -5.52 1.52 6.87
N ILE A 36 -6.49 0.77 6.35
CA ILE A 36 -6.33 -0.02 5.12
C ILE A 36 -6.04 0.90 3.93
N ILE A 37 -6.79 2.00 3.77
CA ILE A 37 -6.55 2.95 2.67
C ILE A 37 -5.14 3.54 2.75
N LEU A 38 -4.65 3.90 3.94
CA LEU A 38 -3.28 4.40 4.10
C LEU A 38 -2.24 3.33 3.78
N LEU A 39 -2.42 2.11 4.28
CA LEU A 39 -1.51 1.00 4.00
C LEU A 39 -1.45 0.69 2.51
N LEU A 40 -2.61 0.57 1.86
CA LEU A 40 -2.70 0.33 0.43
C LEU A 40 -2.12 1.50 -0.36
N SER A 41 -2.40 2.74 0.03
CA SER A 41 -1.84 3.92 -0.62
C SER A 41 -0.31 3.90 -0.56
N ILE A 42 0.27 3.73 0.64
CA ILE A 42 1.72 3.65 0.81
C ILE A 42 2.32 2.48 0.01
N MET A 43 1.69 1.30 0.05
CA MET A 43 2.14 0.12 -0.68
C MET A 43 2.10 0.35 -2.20
N ILE A 44 0.97 0.80 -2.74
CA ILE A 44 0.77 1.05 -4.16
C ILE A 44 1.70 2.17 -4.63
N PHE A 45 1.82 3.27 -3.88
CA PHE A 45 2.76 4.35 -4.22
C PHE A 45 4.20 3.84 -4.20
N SER A 46 4.59 3.03 -3.21
CA SER A 46 5.95 2.46 -3.15
C SER A 46 6.24 1.59 -4.37
N ILE A 47 5.32 0.68 -4.73
CA ILE A 47 5.46 -0.18 -5.92
C ILE A 47 5.49 0.66 -7.19
N SER A 48 4.61 1.67 -7.29
CA SER A 48 4.51 2.55 -8.46
C SER A 48 5.76 3.42 -8.62
N PHE A 49 6.29 3.92 -7.50
CA PHE A 49 7.53 4.68 -7.46
C PHE A 49 8.70 3.82 -7.95
N VAL A 50 8.85 2.60 -7.43
CA VAL A 50 9.90 1.67 -7.90
C VAL A 50 9.74 1.38 -9.39
N ARG A 51 8.53 1.06 -9.86
CA ARG A 51 8.26 0.81 -11.29
C ARG A 51 8.60 2.01 -12.17
N SER A 52 8.43 3.24 -11.69
CA SER A 52 8.77 4.46 -12.44
C SER A 52 10.27 4.54 -12.80
N TYR A 53 11.15 4.00 -11.96
CA TYR A 53 12.59 3.95 -12.24
C TYR A 53 13.00 2.81 -13.19
N PHE A 54 12.19 1.75 -13.27
CA PHE A 54 12.43 0.56 -14.08
C PHE A 54 11.37 0.39 -15.20
N PRO A 55 11.27 1.33 -16.16
CA PRO A 55 10.36 1.17 -17.29
C PRO A 55 10.76 -0.04 -18.15
N PRO A 56 9.78 -0.68 -18.80
CA PRO A 56 9.97 -1.95 -19.46
C PRO A 56 11.08 -1.99 -20.52
N GLU A 57 11.27 -0.89 -21.22
CA GLU A 57 12.28 -0.71 -22.26
C GLU A 57 13.70 -0.70 -21.68
N ARG A 58 13.90 -0.08 -20.51
CA ARG A 58 15.20 -0.02 -19.83
C ARG A 58 15.58 -1.38 -19.27
N VAL A 59 14.63 -2.10 -18.69
CA VAL A 59 14.86 -3.46 -18.17
C VAL A 59 15.24 -4.41 -19.29
N LYS A 60 14.57 -4.34 -20.45
CA LYS A 60 14.97 -5.11 -21.66
C LYS A 60 16.39 -4.77 -22.14
N GLN A 61 16.78 -3.48 -22.14
CA GLN A 61 18.15 -3.09 -22.51
C GLN A 61 19.21 -3.58 -21.50
N ILE A 62 18.89 -3.57 -20.20
CA ILE A 62 19.80 -4.08 -19.16
C ILE A 62 19.94 -5.58 -19.30
N LEU A 63 18.82 -6.32 -19.37
CA LEU A 63 18.81 -7.78 -19.57
C LEU A 63 19.47 -8.19 -20.89
N GLY A 64 19.31 -7.43 -21.97
CA GLY A 64 19.98 -7.69 -23.24
C GLY A 64 21.50 -7.55 -23.19
N LYS A 65 22.06 -6.87 -22.18
CA LYS A 65 23.51 -6.76 -21.95
C LYS A 65 24.07 -7.86 -21.05
N PHE A 66 23.22 -8.60 -20.33
CA PHE A 66 23.63 -9.70 -19.46
C PHE A 66 23.25 -11.04 -20.11
N GLY A 67 24.20 -11.97 -20.20
CA GLY A 67 23.97 -13.32 -20.72
C GLY A 67 24.05 -14.39 -19.63
N GLY A 68 23.31 -15.49 -19.79
CA GLY A 68 23.38 -16.66 -18.92
C GLY A 68 22.74 -16.47 -17.53
N LEU A 69 23.33 -17.08 -16.50
CA LEU A 69 22.76 -17.14 -15.14
C LEU A 69 22.45 -15.77 -14.53
N GLY A 70 23.28 -14.76 -14.80
CA GLY A 70 23.09 -13.39 -14.31
C GLY A 70 21.84 -12.72 -14.88
N ALA A 71 21.49 -13.04 -16.13
CA ALA A 71 20.26 -12.55 -16.77
C ALA A 71 19.02 -13.17 -16.11
N HIS A 72 19.05 -14.47 -15.82
CA HIS A 72 17.95 -15.14 -15.12
C HIS A 72 17.73 -14.58 -13.72
N PHE A 73 18.80 -14.33 -12.97
CA PHE A 73 18.71 -13.75 -11.62
C PHE A 73 18.14 -12.32 -11.64
N MET A 74 18.63 -11.47 -12.56
CA MET A 74 18.07 -10.13 -12.76
C MET A 74 16.62 -10.17 -13.22
N ALA A 75 16.25 -11.11 -14.10
CA ALA A 75 14.88 -11.28 -14.58
C ALA A 75 13.92 -11.68 -13.44
N SER A 76 14.34 -12.54 -12.52
CA SER A 76 13.52 -12.92 -11.36
C SER A 76 13.29 -11.74 -10.40
N ILE A 77 14.30 -10.91 -10.14
CA ILE A 77 14.16 -9.75 -9.26
C ILE A 77 13.31 -8.65 -9.91
N LEU A 78 13.56 -8.35 -11.19
CA LEU A 78 12.81 -7.33 -11.92
C LEU A 78 11.39 -7.78 -12.26
N GLY A 79 11.16 -9.09 -12.45
CA GLY A 79 9.84 -9.67 -12.67
C GLY A 79 8.91 -9.57 -11.46
N VAL A 80 9.45 -9.56 -10.23
CA VAL A 80 8.67 -9.35 -8.99
C VAL A 80 8.17 -7.89 -8.91
N LEU A 81 8.95 -6.92 -9.40
CA LEU A 81 8.65 -5.49 -9.29
C LEU A 81 7.84 -4.95 -10.49
N SER A 82 7.95 -5.61 -11.63
CA SER A 82 7.25 -5.27 -12.87
C SER A 82 6.85 -6.57 -13.56
N PRO A 83 5.53 -6.84 -13.70
CA PRO A 83 5.10 -7.97 -14.52
C PRO A 83 5.45 -7.61 -15.96
N PHE A 84 6.53 -8.21 -16.45
CA PHE A 84 6.86 -8.29 -17.87
C PHE A 84 6.16 -9.48 -18.49
#